data_AF-A0A941PK39-F1
#
_entry.id   AF-A0A941PK39-F1
#
_cell.length_a   1.000
_cell.length_b   1.000
_cell.length_c   1.000
_cell.angle_alpha   90.00
_cell.angle_beta   90.00
_cell.angle_gamma   90.00
#
_symmetry.space_group_name_H-M   'P 1'
#
loop_
_entity.id
_entity.type
_entity.pdbx_description
1 polymer ?
#
loop_
_entity_poly.entity_id
_entity_poly.type
_entity_poly.pdbx_seq_one_letter_code
_entity_poly.pdbx_strand_id
1 'polypeptide(L)'
;MFHYAVEHVLKLKGFIHRAAAGEGVGFRMTEEAESEAVERLVETMQADSWSGRPAPAEVIAMFLTTCTARDTKPITLSEDAIVAIRAEIDRLAEAWNALPVRGRMTLNV
;
A
#
# COMPACT_ATOMS: atom_id res chain seq x y z
N MET A 1 0.99 1.08 -7.99
CA MET A 1 -0.35 0.50 -7.73
C MET A 1 -0.57 0.24 -6.25
N PHE A 2 0.27 -0.56 -5.58
CA PHE A 2 0.10 -0.89 -4.16
C PHE A 2 0.08 0.33 -3.23
N HIS A 3 1.04 1.26 -3.31
CA HIS A 3 1.00 2.48 -2.50
C HIS A 3 -0.31 3.24 -2.69
N TYR A 4 -0.76 3.42 -3.93
CA TYR A 4 -2.03 4.08 -4.21
C TYR A 4 -3.19 3.34 -3.57
N ALA A 5 -3.30 2.02 -3.75
CA ALA A 5 -4.40 1.25 -3.19
C ALA A 5 -4.45 1.36 -1.66
N VAL A 6 -3.31 1.18 -0.99
CA VAL A 6 -3.21 1.26 0.48
C VAL A 6 -3.55 2.68 0.97
N GLU A 7 -2.87 3.70 0.45
CA GLU A 7 -3.07 5.09 0.87
C GLU A 7 -4.48 5.60 0.54
N HIS A 8 -5.02 5.23 -0.62
CA HIS A 8 -6.35 5.65 -1.07
C HIS A 8 -7.48 5.00 -0.26
N VAL A 9 -7.38 3.69 0.04
CA VAL A 9 -8.40 2.97 0.80
C VAL A 9 -8.39 3.40 2.26
N LEU A 10 -7.20 3.52 2.86
CA LEU A 10 -7.06 3.85 4.28
C LEU A 10 -7.09 5.36 4.57
N LYS A 11 -7.05 6.21 3.54
CA LYS A 11 -6.94 7.68 3.67
C LYS A 11 -5.71 8.10 4.49
N LEU A 12 -4.62 7.36 4.33
CA LEU A 12 -3.34 7.61 4.99
C LEU A 12 -2.39 8.37 4.07
N LYS A 13 -1.53 9.19 4.67
CA LYS A 13 -0.53 9.98 3.93
C LYS A 13 0.79 9.20 3.88
N GLY A 14 1.00 8.47 2.80
CA GLY A 14 2.26 7.74 2.55
C GLY A 14 3.08 8.39 1.44
N PHE A 15 3.84 7.55 0.73
CA PHE A 15 4.73 7.95 -0.35
C PHE A 15 4.02 8.75 -1.45
N ILE A 16 2.84 8.33 -1.93
CA ILE A 16 2.20 9.00 -3.07
C ILE A 16 1.70 10.38 -2.69
N HIS A 17 1.08 10.55 -1.52
CA HIS A 17 0.64 11.89 -1.08
C HIS A 17 1.83 12.85 -0.93
N ARG A 18 2.98 12.37 -0.44
CA ARG A 18 4.20 13.18 -0.31
C ARG A 18 4.85 13.49 -1.66
N ALA A 19 4.89 12.54 -2.58
CA ALA A 19 5.35 12.76 -3.95
C ALA A 19 4.46 13.78 -4.69
N ALA A 20 3.14 13.69 -4.52
CA ALA A 20 2.19 14.66 -5.07
C ALA A 20 2.36 16.06 -4.44
N ALA A 21 2.77 16.13 -3.18
CA ALA A 21 3.10 17.39 -2.50
C ALA A 21 4.45 17.99 -2.94
N GLY A 22 5.18 17.36 -3.87
CA GLY A 22 6.41 17.90 -4.46
C GLY A 22 7.71 17.41 -3.81
N GLU A 23 7.65 16.43 -2.90
CA GLU A 23 8.87 15.77 -2.42
C GLU A 23 9.45 14.91 -3.56
N GLY A 24 10.67 15.24 -4.01
CA GLY A 24 11.29 14.57 -5.16
C GLY A 24 11.55 13.09 -4.92
N VAL A 25 11.44 12.27 -5.98
CA VAL A 25 11.60 10.80 -5.96
C VAL A 25 12.99 10.32 -5.48
N GLY A 26 13.96 11.24 -5.36
CA GLY A 26 15.31 11.00 -4.81
C GLY A 26 15.53 11.47 -3.38
N PHE A 27 14.50 11.96 -2.68
CA PHE A 27 14.63 12.35 -1.28
C PHE A 27 14.74 11.11 -0.39
N ARG A 28 15.78 11.05 0.42
CA ARG A 28 15.83 10.16 1.57
C ARG A 28 14.73 10.65 2.50
N MET A 29 13.66 9.87 2.63
CA MET A 29 12.54 10.24 3.48
C MET A 29 13.04 10.54 4.89
N THR A 30 12.64 11.69 5.43
CA THR A 30 12.73 11.92 6.87
C THR A 30 11.81 10.91 7.54
N GLU A 31 12.31 10.21 8.55
CA GLU A 31 11.56 9.22 9.31
C GLU A 31 10.26 9.85 9.85
N GLU A 32 9.14 9.25 9.49
CA GLU A 32 7.81 9.65 9.95
C GLU A 32 7.03 8.36 10.20
N ALA A 33 6.56 8.20 11.43
CA ALA A 33 6.11 6.91 11.94
C ALA A 33 4.88 6.36 11.18
N GLU A 34 3.96 7.24 10.74
CA GLU A 34 2.81 6.81 9.94
C GLU A 34 3.24 6.33 8.54
N SER A 35 4.10 7.11 7.87
CA SER A 35 4.67 6.78 6.55
C SER A 35 5.41 5.45 6.55
N GLU A 36 6.20 5.17 7.60
CA GLU A 36 6.91 3.90 7.73
C GLU A 36 5.97 2.70 7.91
N ALA A 37 4.91 2.86 8.71
CA ALA A 37 3.91 1.82 8.89
C ALA A 37 3.15 1.55 7.57
N VAL A 38 2.83 2.60 6.81
CA VAL A 38 2.24 2.46 5.47
C VAL A 38 3.17 1.69 4.54
N GLU A 39 4.47 1.98 4.56
CA GLU A 39 5.45 1.26 3.73
C GLU A 39 5.48 -0.24 4.06
N ARG A 40 5.50 -0.59 5.35
CA ARG A 40 5.45 -2.00 5.79
C ARG A 40 4.16 -2.69 5.35
N LEU A 41 3.04 -1.97 5.36
CA LEU A 41 1.77 -2.51 4.86
C LEU A 41 1.81 -2.70 3.34
N VAL A 42 2.38 -1.77 2.58
CA VAL A 42 2.55 -1.90 1.12
C VAL A 42 3.34 -3.16 0.77
N GLU A 43 4.48 -3.38 1.43
CA GLU A 43 5.30 -4.59 1.27
C GLU A 43 4.51 -5.86 1.65
N THR A 44 3.74 -5.80 2.73
CA THR A 44 2.87 -6.91 3.17
C THR A 44 1.82 -7.24 2.10
N MET A 45 1.18 -6.24 1.49
CA MET A 45 0.17 -6.44 0.44
C MET A 45 0.77 -6.94 -0.88
N GLN A 46 2.03 -6.61 -1.17
CA GLN A 46 2.76 -7.21 -2.29
C GLN A 46 2.98 -8.71 -2.05
N ALA A 47 3.46 -9.07 -0.85
CA ALA A 47 3.63 -10.47 -0.44
C ALA A 47 2.29 -11.23 -0.42
N ASP A 48 1.21 -10.62 0.06
CA ASP A 48 -0.16 -11.13 0.00
C ASP A 48 -0.56 -11.53 -1.44
N SER A 49 -0.32 -10.63 -2.39
CA SER A 49 -0.68 -10.84 -3.79
C SER A 49 0.14 -11.96 -4.45
N TRP A 50 1.41 -12.14 -4.06
CA TRP A 50 2.26 -13.22 -4.58
C TRP A 50 2.03 -14.56 -3.90
N SER A 51 1.51 -14.56 -2.67
CA SER A 51 1.36 -15.78 -1.84
C SER A 51 0.00 -16.46 -1.98
N GLY A 52 -0.82 -16.06 -2.97
CA GLY A 52 -2.13 -16.66 -3.20
C GLY A 52 -3.24 -16.14 -2.27
N ARG A 53 -3.07 -14.96 -1.68
CA ARG A 53 -4.07 -14.26 -0.84
C ARG A 53 -4.55 -15.08 0.36
N PRO A 54 -3.70 -15.27 1.39
CA PRO A 54 -4.07 -15.93 2.65
C PRO A 54 -5.27 -15.27 3.36
N ALA A 55 -5.72 -15.82 4.48
CA ALA A 55 -6.83 -15.22 5.23
C ALA A 55 -6.45 -13.78 5.68
N PRO A 56 -7.37 -12.80 5.69
CA PRO A 56 -7.05 -11.43 6.10
C PRO A 56 -6.37 -11.32 7.46
N ALA A 57 -6.79 -12.14 8.43
CA ALA A 57 -6.14 -12.23 9.75
C ALA A 57 -4.65 -12.64 9.66
N GLU A 58 -4.28 -13.54 8.74
CA GLU A 58 -2.88 -13.95 8.53
C GLU A 58 -2.06 -12.83 7.88
N VAL A 59 -2.66 -12.05 6.98
CA VAL A 59 -2.03 -10.85 6.41
C VAL A 59 -1.76 -9.80 7.49
N ILE A 60 -2.72 -9.57 8.39
CA ILE A 60 -2.56 -8.66 9.52
C ILE A 60 -1.45 -9.18 10.46
N ALA A 61 -1.42 -10.48 10.75
CA ALA A 61 -0.36 -11.08 11.56
C ALA A 61 1.03 -10.90 10.92
N MET A 62 1.12 -11.06 9.60
CA MET A 62 2.35 -10.81 8.84
C MET A 62 2.78 -9.33 8.94
N PHE A 63 1.85 -8.39 8.75
CA PHE A 63 2.11 -6.95 8.92
C PHE A 63 2.63 -6.61 10.34
N LEU A 64 1.99 -7.13 11.38
CA LEU A 64 2.43 -6.90 12.76
C LEU A 64 3.82 -7.50 13.03
N THR A 65 4.12 -8.63 12.42
CA THR A 65 5.44 -9.27 12.48
C THR A 65 6.51 -8.41 11.82
N THR A 66 6.23 -7.83 10.63
CA THR A 66 7.19 -6.97 9.92
C THR A 66 7.41 -5.64 10.64
N CYS A 67 6.35 -5.04 11.22
CA CYS A 67 6.46 -3.87 12.09
C CYS A 67 7.36 -4.15 13.31
N THR A 68 7.14 -5.26 14.01
CA THR A 68 7.94 -5.65 15.19
C THR A 68 9.41 -5.85 14.83
N ALA A 69 9.70 -6.53 13.71
CA ALA A 69 11.07 -6.79 13.26
C ALA A 69 11.83 -5.52 12.83
N ARG A 70 11.12 -4.40 12.63
CA ARG A 70 11.66 -3.12 12.14
C ARG A 70 11.55 -2.00 13.18
N ASP A 71 11.08 -2.30 14.39
CA ASP A 71 10.76 -1.31 15.43
C ASP A 71 9.80 -0.20 14.94
N THR A 72 8.90 -0.55 14.01
CA THR A 72 7.92 0.38 13.44
C THR A 72 6.61 0.27 14.23
N LYS A 73 6.06 1.41 14.67
CA LYS A 73 4.74 1.43 15.32
C LYS A 73 3.65 1.06 14.30
N PRO A 74 2.88 -0.02 14.50
CA PRO A 74 1.86 -0.43 13.55
C PRO A 74 0.65 0.51 13.54
N ILE A 75 0.01 0.64 12.39
CA ILE A 75 -1.34 1.19 12.24
C ILE A 75 -2.40 0.14 12.56
N THR A 76 -3.58 0.56 13.00
CA THR A 76 -4.71 -0.36 13.23
C THR A 76 -5.33 -0.78 11.91
N LEU A 77 -5.50 -2.08 11.71
CA LEU A 77 -6.12 -2.66 10.52
C LEU A 77 -7.25 -3.62 10.90
N SER A 78 -8.33 -3.57 10.15
CA SER A 78 -9.39 -4.58 10.18
C SER A 78 -9.24 -5.56 9.02
N GLU A 79 -9.85 -6.73 9.11
CA GLU A 79 -9.91 -7.68 8.00
C GLU A 79 -10.63 -7.09 6.77
N ASP A 80 -11.70 -6.31 7.01
CA ASP A 80 -12.41 -5.58 5.96
C ASP A 80 -11.50 -4.60 5.20
N ALA A 81 -10.55 -3.97 5.91
CA ALA A 81 -9.57 -3.08 5.28
C ALA A 81 -8.65 -3.86 4.31
N ILE A 82 -8.20 -5.06 4.68
CA ILE A 82 -7.41 -5.92 3.80
C ILE A 82 -8.22 -6.30 2.55
N VAL A 83 -9.49 -6.67 2.72
CA VAL A 83 -10.40 -7.00 1.61
C VAL A 83 -10.58 -5.79 0.69
N ALA A 84 -10.80 -4.59 1.24
CA ALA A 84 -10.95 -3.37 0.47
C ALA A 84 -9.68 -3.01 -0.31
N ILE A 85 -8.49 -3.16 0.30
CA ILE A 85 -7.21 -2.94 -0.39
C ILE A 85 -7.04 -3.92 -1.55
N ARG A 86 -7.36 -5.21 -1.36
CA ARG A 86 -7.31 -6.22 -2.43
C ARG A 86 -8.22 -5.86 -3.60
N ALA A 87 -9.45 -5.46 -3.31
CA ALA A 87 -10.40 -5.05 -4.34
C ALA A 87 -9.90 -3.85 -5.14
N GLU A 88 -9.26 -2.88 -4.47
CA GLU A 88 -8.67 -1.73 -5.15
C GLU A 88 -7.44 -2.10 -5.99
N ILE A 89 -6.60 -3.03 -5.52
CA ILE A 89 -5.49 -3.59 -6.31
C ILE A 89 -6.02 -4.28 -7.57
N ASP A 90 -7.07 -5.09 -7.44
CA ASP A 90 -7.71 -5.77 -8.58
C ASP A 90 -8.26 -4.79 -9.60
N ARG A 91 -9.00 -3.78 -9.14
CA ARG A 91 -9.55 -2.73 -9.99
C ARG A 91 -8.45 -1.98 -10.75
N LEU A 92 -7.34 -1.66 -10.07
CA LEU A 92 -6.19 -1.01 -10.71
C LEU A 92 -5.51 -1.93 -11.72
N ALA A 93 -5.40 -3.23 -11.42
CA ALA A 93 -4.77 -4.20 -12.30
C ALA A 93 -5.59 -4.41 -13.58
N GLU A 94 -6.90 -4.52 -13.45
CA GLU A 94 -7.82 -4.56 -14.57
C GLU A 94 -7.71 -3.29 -15.43
N ALA A 95 -7.75 -2.11 -14.80
CA ALA A 95 -7.62 -0.84 -15.50
C ALA A 95 -6.27 -0.71 -16.24
N TRP A 96 -5.18 -1.17 -15.62
CA TRP A 96 -3.86 -1.19 -16.24
C TRP A 96 -3.80 -2.15 -17.45
N ASN A 97 -4.34 -3.35 -17.31
CA ASN A 97 -4.35 -4.36 -18.38
C ASN A 97 -5.22 -3.96 -19.57
N ALA A 98 -6.24 -3.12 -19.36
CA ALA A 98 -7.09 -2.62 -20.43
C ALA A 98 -6.44 -1.48 -21.25
N LEU A 99 -5.30 -0.94 -20.81
CA LEU A 99 -4.64 0.14 -21.55
C LEU A 99 -4.02 -0.38 -22.85
N PRO A 100 -4.12 0.39 -23.95
CA PRO A 100 -3.33 0.10 -25.14
C PRO A 100 -1.84 0.27 -24.84
N VAL A 101 -0.98 -0.32 -25.69
CA VAL A 101 0.46 -0.07 -25.64
C VAL A 101 0.72 1.44 -25.73
N ARG A 102 1.53 1.99 -24.82
CA ARG A 102 1.76 3.43 -24.61
C ARG A 102 0.54 4.22 -24.07
N GLY A 103 -0.49 3.54 -23.58
CA GLY A 103 -1.56 4.14 -22.81
C GLY A 103 -1.07 4.67 -21.46
N ARG A 104 -1.90 5.51 -20.82
CA ARG A 104 -1.61 6.05 -19.49
C ARG A 104 -2.83 5.94 -18.59
N MET A 105 -2.59 5.69 -17.30
CA MET A 105 -3.57 5.80 -16.24
C MET A 105 -3.26 7.05 -15.40
N THR A 106 -4.28 7.79 -14.99
CA THR A 106 -4.15 8.91 -14.06
C THR A 106 -4.77 8.50 -12.73
N LEU A 107 -4.05 8.77 -11.64
CA LEU A 107 -4.47 8.48 -10.27
C LEU A 107 -4.70 9.81 -9.55
N ASN A 108 -5.78 9.90 -8.78
CA ASN A 108 -6.12 11.11 -8.02
C ASN A 108 -5.82 10.86 -6.55
N VAL A 109 -4.82 11.58 -6.05
CA VAL A 109 -4.41 11.63 -4.64
C VAL A 109 -4.78 12.95 -4.02
#